data_AF-A0A3D3M7I3-F1
#
_entry.id   AF-A0A3D3M7I3-F1
#
_cell.length_a   1.000
_cell.length_b   1.000
_cell.length_c   1.000
_cell.angle_alpha   90.00
_cell.angle_beta   90.00
_cell.angle_gamma   90.00
#
_symmetry.space_group_name_H-M   'P 1'
#
loop_
_entity.id
_entity.type
_entity.pdbx_description
1 polymer ?
#
loop_
_entity_poly.entity_id
_entity_poly.type
_entity_poly.pdbx_seq_one_letter_code
_entity_poly.pdbx_strand_id
1 'polypeptide(L)'
;MILWRRNMYEDFERYISSFSLEREPGDYWYDCAILDATEILMRFDDGDWEALLRGLDSKSIFWKRRLVQCLGGLHVQNEIEVILRVIDTQDEDLLVDCIDSLRSLGLSRLGRLEREKIMLGARLISINYSSPVKEVLEDFFENFGSES
;
A
#
# COMPACT_ATOMS: atom_id res chain seq x y z
N MET A 1 -22.44 27.11 -14.81
CA MET A 1 -21.54 27.09 -13.64
C MET A 1 -20.70 25.84 -13.75
N ILE A 2 -19.47 25.95 -14.28
CA ILE A 2 -18.57 24.79 -14.42
C ILE A 2 -17.89 24.65 -13.05
N LEU A 3 -18.28 23.62 -12.30
CA LEU A 3 -17.54 23.22 -11.11
C LEU A 3 -16.19 22.70 -11.60
N TRP A 4 -15.10 23.43 -11.34
CA TRP A 4 -13.76 22.87 -11.44
C TRP A 4 -13.72 21.68 -10.47
N ARG A 5 -13.81 20.46 -11.00
CA ARG A 5 -13.58 19.25 -10.20
C ARG A 5 -12.14 19.35 -9.72
N ARG A 6 -11.96 19.50 -8.42
CA ARG A 6 -10.63 19.53 -7.79
C ARG A 6 -10.02 18.14 -8.01
N ASN A 7 -8.88 18.07 -8.69
CA ASN A 7 -8.19 16.81 -9.00
C ASN A 7 -7.55 16.28 -7.71
N MET A 8 -8.16 15.27 -7.07
CA MET A 8 -7.66 14.76 -5.79
C MET A 8 -6.36 13.98 -5.98
N TYR A 9 -6.19 13.33 -7.13
CA TYR A 9 -4.93 12.67 -7.45
C TYR A 9 -3.74 13.64 -7.49
N GLU A 10 -3.88 14.81 -8.12
CA GLU A 10 -2.82 15.83 -8.13
C GLU A 10 -2.53 16.40 -6.74
N ASP A 11 -3.57 16.57 -5.92
CA ASP A 11 -3.41 16.99 -4.52
C ASP A 11 -2.63 15.95 -3.72
N PHE A 12 -3.01 14.68 -3.84
CA PHE A 12 -2.31 13.56 -3.21
C PHE A 12 -0.85 13.48 -3.68
N GLU A 13 -0.63 13.49 -4.99
CA GLU A 13 0.70 13.40 -5.60
C GLU A 13 1.65 14.46 -5.04
N ARG A 14 1.20 15.72 -5.04
CA ARG A 14 1.98 16.84 -4.51
C ARG A 14 2.23 16.72 -3.01
N TYR A 15 1.21 16.29 -2.26
CA TYR A 15 1.32 16.11 -0.83
C TYR A 15 2.36 15.04 -0.49
N ILE A 16 2.16 13.80 -0.95
CA ILE A 16 3.02 12.69 -0.54
C ILE A 16 4.44 12.82 -1.08
N SER A 17 4.62 13.46 -2.25
CA SER A 17 5.96 13.68 -2.81
C SER A 17 6.85 14.49 -1.87
N SER A 18 6.26 15.39 -1.06
CA SER A 18 6.99 16.17 -0.05
C SER A 18 7.55 15.30 1.09
N PHE A 19 7.00 14.09 1.26
CA PHE A 19 7.39 13.09 2.28
C PHE A 19 8.05 11.84 1.67
N SER A 20 8.45 11.92 0.39
CA SER A 20 8.96 10.78 -0.38
C SER A 20 10.37 11.00 -0.96
N LEU A 21 11.06 12.05 -0.51
CA LEU A 21 12.36 12.45 -1.06
C LEU A 21 13.51 11.57 -0.55
N GLU A 22 13.57 11.23 0.75
CA GLU A 22 14.58 10.32 1.33
C GLU A 22 14.08 9.65 2.63
N ARG A 23 14.88 8.71 3.16
CA ARG A 23 14.68 7.91 4.39
C ARG A 23 14.85 8.77 5.66
N GLU A 24 14.29 9.99 5.71
CA GLU A 24 14.57 10.94 6.78
C GLU A 24 13.78 10.65 8.07
N PRO A 25 14.47 10.42 9.21
CA PRO A 25 13.85 10.40 10.52
C PRO A 25 13.54 11.83 10.95
N GLY A 26 12.45 12.41 10.43
CA GLY A 26 12.05 13.78 10.76
C GLY A 26 10.97 14.41 9.88
N ASP A 27 10.43 13.68 8.90
CA ASP A 27 9.46 14.23 7.96
C ASP A 27 8.02 14.33 8.51
N TYR A 28 7.82 14.12 9.83
CA TYR A 28 6.51 14.15 10.50
C TYR A 28 5.47 13.19 9.89
N TRP A 29 5.90 12.20 9.09
CA TRP A 29 4.98 11.35 8.36
C TRP A 29 4.00 10.62 9.28
N TYR A 30 4.54 9.90 10.26
CA TYR A 30 3.73 9.13 11.21
C TYR A 30 3.06 10.01 12.28
N ASP A 31 3.49 11.27 12.44
CA ASP A 31 2.94 12.19 13.44
C ASP A 31 1.61 12.81 12.97
N CYS A 32 1.56 13.29 11.73
CA CYS A 32 0.36 13.90 11.17
C CYS A 32 0.16 13.65 9.68
N ALA A 33 1.23 13.54 8.89
CA ALA A 33 1.08 13.60 7.44
C ALA A 33 0.33 12.38 6.85
N ILE A 34 0.50 11.21 7.47
CA ILE A 34 -0.24 10.00 7.10
C ILE A 34 -1.76 10.20 7.22
N LEU A 35 -2.23 10.96 8.20
CA LEU A 35 -3.67 11.21 8.41
C LEU A 35 -4.23 12.09 7.30
N ASP A 36 -3.53 13.18 6.96
CA ASP A 36 -3.92 14.08 5.87
C ASP A 36 -3.89 13.35 4.52
N ALA A 37 -2.84 12.56 4.25
CA ALA A 37 -2.73 11.77 3.03
C ALA A 37 -3.87 10.76 2.90
N THR A 38 -4.24 10.11 4.01
CA THR A 38 -5.38 9.19 4.08
C THR A 38 -6.69 9.93 3.83
N GLU A 39 -6.90 11.11 4.40
CA GLU A 39 -8.10 11.93 4.16
C GLU A 39 -8.24 12.32 2.68
N ILE A 40 -7.12 12.63 2.01
CA ILE A 40 -7.13 12.90 0.56
C ILE A 40 -7.59 11.65 -0.20
N LEU A 41 -7.04 10.46 0.11
CA LEU A 41 -7.44 9.20 -0.53
C LEU A 41 -8.91 8.84 -0.30
N MET A 42 -9.46 9.11 0.89
CA MET A 42 -10.88 8.88 1.17
C MET A 42 -11.82 9.72 0.27
N ARG A 43 -11.29 10.76 -0.36
CA ARG A 43 -12.03 11.65 -1.26
C ARG A 43 -11.80 11.35 -2.74
N PHE A 44 -10.98 10.33 -3.06
CA PHE A 44 -10.80 9.89 -4.44
C PHE A 44 -12.10 9.37 -5.02
N ASP A 45 -12.32 9.73 -6.27
CA ASP A 45 -13.27 9.04 -7.13
C ASP A 45 -12.56 8.05 -8.07
N ASP A 46 -13.35 7.33 -8.87
CA ASP A 46 -12.83 6.32 -9.80
C ASP A 46 -11.76 6.89 -10.75
N GLY A 47 -11.90 8.16 -11.16
CA GLY A 47 -10.95 8.81 -12.06
C GLY A 47 -9.61 9.11 -11.38
N ASP A 48 -9.63 9.50 -10.10
CA ASP A 48 -8.42 9.69 -9.29
C ASP A 48 -7.70 8.36 -9.07
N TRP A 49 -8.43 7.30 -8.74
CA TRP A 49 -7.87 5.95 -8.58
C TRP A 49 -7.26 5.42 -9.88
N GLU A 50 -7.93 5.62 -11.02
CA GLU A 50 -7.37 5.27 -12.32
C GLU A 50 -6.08 6.03 -12.61
N ALA A 51 -6.02 7.33 -12.31
CA ALA A 51 -4.83 8.14 -12.52
C ALA A 51 -3.66 7.64 -11.65
N LEU A 52 -3.93 7.34 -10.37
CA LEU A 52 -2.96 6.74 -9.46
C LEU A 52 -2.42 5.41 -9.99
N LEU A 53 -3.31 4.49 -10.38
CA LEU A 53 -2.92 3.17 -10.87
C LEU A 53 -2.14 3.21 -12.18
N ARG A 54 -2.42 4.19 -13.07
CA ARG A 54 -1.65 4.41 -14.30
C ARG A 54 -0.23 4.89 -14.03
N GLY A 55 -0.03 5.70 -12.98
CA GLY A 55 1.28 6.26 -12.63
C GLY A 55 2.11 5.41 -11.68
N LEU A 56 1.50 4.43 -11.01
CA LEU A 56 2.06 3.72 -9.85
C LEU A 56 3.44 3.11 -10.12
N ASP A 57 3.62 2.41 -11.23
CA ASP A 57 4.86 1.66 -11.52
C ASP A 57 6.08 2.59 -11.61
N SER A 58 5.88 3.81 -12.11
CA SER A 58 6.92 4.83 -12.30
C SER A 58 7.37 5.52 -11.00
N LYS A 59 6.67 5.29 -9.88
CA LYS A 59 6.94 5.96 -8.61
C LYS A 59 8.13 5.34 -7.89
N SER A 60 8.82 6.15 -7.09
CA SER A 60 9.92 5.69 -6.24
C SER A 60 9.44 4.72 -5.18
N ILE A 61 10.35 3.92 -4.64
CA ILE A 61 10.06 3.00 -3.52
C ILE A 61 9.48 3.79 -2.33
N PHE A 62 10.08 4.93 -1.96
CA PHE A 62 9.59 5.76 -0.86
C PHE A 62 8.16 6.27 -1.08
N TRP A 63 7.85 6.73 -2.30
CA TRP A 63 6.50 7.15 -2.65
C TRP A 63 5.50 5.99 -2.52
N LYS A 64 5.87 4.79 -3.00
CA LYS A 64 5.04 3.59 -2.88
C LYS A 64 4.83 3.20 -1.41
N ARG A 65 5.85 3.33 -0.56
CA ARG A 65 5.74 3.11 0.89
C ARG A 65 4.73 4.06 1.52
N ARG A 66 4.84 5.36 1.24
CA ARG A 66 3.89 6.38 1.75
C ARG A 66 2.46 6.08 1.33
N LEU A 67 2.25 5.71 0.06
CA LEU A 67 0.94 5.28 -0.41
C LEU A 67 0.42 4.06 0.35
N VAL A 68 1.20 2.98 0.41
CA VAL A 68 0.78 1.70 1.03
C VAL A 68 0.44 1.88 2.51
N GLN A 69 1.21 2.70 3.23
CA GLN A 69 0.97 3.00 4.65
C GLN A 69 -0.39 3.67 4.91
N CYS A 70 -0.99 4.33 3.93
CA CYS A 70 -2.34 4.90 4.03
C CYS A 70 -3.48 3.89 3.75
N LEU A 71 -3.16 2.66 3.33
CA LEU A 71 -4.14 1.64 2.94
C LEU A 71 -4.46 0.69 4.09
N GLY A 72 -5.61 0.02 4.01
CA GLY A 72 -6.08 -0.89 5.05
C GLY A 72 -7.42 -0.48 5.62
N GLY A 73 -7.67 0.81 5.73
CA GLY A 73 -8.84 1.40 6.38
C GLY A 73 -9.75 2.22 5.48
N LEU A 74 -9.50 2.31 4.17
CA LEU A 74 -10.33 3.14 3.27
C LEU A 74 -11.66 2.46 2.90
N HIS A 75 -11.74 1.13 3.08
CA HIS A 75 -12.90 0.31 2.74
C HIS A 75 -13.29 0.36 1.26
N VAL A 76 -12.31 0.50 0.35
CA VAL A 76 -12.52 0.48 -1.12
C VAL A 76 -11.71 -0.63 -1.80
N GLN A 77 -12.18 -1.14 -2.94
CA GLN A 77 -11.50 -2.24 -3.64
C GLN A 77 -10.13 -1.83 -4.20
N ASN A 78 -9.96 -0.55 -4.54
CA ASN A 78 -8.72 -0.01 -5.08
C ASN A 78 -7.53 -0.18 -4.12
N GLU A 79 -7.76 -0.27 -2.81
CA GLU A 79 -6.70 -0.58 -1.83
C GLU A 79 -6.03 -1.92 -2.16
N ILE A 80 -6.83 -2.95 -2.44
CA ILE A 80 -6.34 -4.30 -2.74
C ILE A 80 -5.57 -4.30 -4.05
N GLU A 81 -6.11 -3.65 -5.09
CA GLU A 81 -5.44 -3.55 -6.39
C GLU A 81 -4.08 -2.84 -6.29
N VAL A 82 -3.99 -1.75 -5.53
CA VAL A 82 -2.72 -1.06 -5.29
C VAL A 82 -1.72 -1.99 -4.60
N ILE A 83 -2.12 -2.63 -3.49
CA ILE A 83 -1.21 -3.50 -2.74
C ILE A 83 -0.74 -4.67 -3.60
N LEU A 84 -1.63 -5.30 -4.39
CA LEU A 84 -1.26 -6.41 -5.27
C LEU A 84 -0.29 -6.02 -6.38
N ARG A 85 -0.29 -4.76 -6.83
CA ARG A 85 0.72 -4.26 -7.79
C ARG A 85 2.05 -3.95 -7.15
N VAL A 86 2.06 -3.60 -5.86
CA VAL A 86 3.26 -3.14 -5.16
C VAL A 86 3.98 -4.28 -4.43
N ILE A 87 3.25 -5.32 -4.01
CA ILE A 87 3.79 -6.42 -3.19
C ILE A 87 4.87 -7.26 -3.89
N ASP A 88 4.90 -7.26 -5.23
CA ASP A 88 5.99 -7.87 -6.02
C ASP A 88 7.22 -6.95 -6.08
N THR A 89 7.76 -6.63 -4.90
CA THR A 89 8.91 -5.75 -4.71
C THR A 89 10.10 -6.52 -4.12
N GLN A 90 11.31 -6.08 -4.44
CA GLN A 90 12.55 -6.57 -3.81
C GLN A 90 12.97 -5.73 -2.60
N ASP A 91 12.29 -4.61 -2.33
CA ASP A 91 12.56 -3.75 -1.17
C ASP A 91 11.89 -4.31 0.09
N GLU A 92 12.68 -4.57 1.12
CA GLU A 92 12.15 -5.25 2.31
C GLU A 92 11.16 -4.43 3.11
N ASP A 93 11.44 -3.13 3.25
CA ASP A 93 10.58 -2.27 4.04
C ASP A 93 9.23 -2.06 3.35
N LEU A 94 9.22 -1.89 2.01
CA LEU A 94 7.99 -1.77 1.23
C LEU A 94 7.14 -3.05 1.28
N LEU A 95 7.79 -4.22 1.30
CA LEU A 95 7.08 -5.47 1.46
C LEU A 95 6.40 -5.55 2.84
N VAL A 96 7.12 -5.19 3.91
CA VAL A 96 6.57 -5.16 5.28
C VAL A 96 5.37 -4.21 5.33
N ASP A 97 5.50 -3.00 4.79
CA ASP A 97 4.39 -2.04 4.70
C ASP A 97 3.17 -2.66 3.97
N CYS A 98 3.38 -3.41 2.87
CA CYS A 98 2.28 -4.08 2.16
C CYS A 98 1.55 -5.12 3.01
N ILE A 99 2.28 -5.90 3.80
CA ILE A 99 1.71 -6.94 4.65
C ILE A 99 0.92 -6.32 5.80
N ASP A 100 1.43 -5.24 6.40
CA ASP A 100 0.73 -4.54 7.47
C ASP A 100 -0.57 -3.89 6.97
N SER A 101 -0.58 -3.36 5.75
CA SER A 101 -1.82 -2.88 5.12
C SER A 101 -2.80 -4.03 4.82
N LEU A 102 -2.32 -5.19 4.34
CA LEU A 102 -3.17 -6.37 4.13
C LEU A 102 -3.77 -6.91 5.43
N ARG A 103 -3.00 -6.94 6.52
CA ARG A 103 -3.50 -7.29 7.86
C ARG A 103 -4.65 -6.36 8.28
N SER A 104 -4.48 -5.07 8.02
CA SER A 104 -5.46 -4.04 8.36
C SER A 104 -6.75 -4.13 7.53
N LEU A 105 -6.67 -4.52 6.25
CA LEU A 105 -7.84 -4.76 5.39
C LEU A 105 -8.76 -5.87 5.93
N GLY A 106 -8.18 -6.87 6.58
CA GLY A 106 -8.86 -8.10 6.96
C GLY A 106 -8.97 -9.08 5.78
N LEU A 107 -8.57 -10.34 6.05
CA LEU A 107 -8.40 -11.37 5.02
C LEU A 107 -9.70 -11.73 4.29
N SER A 108 -10.85 -11.55 4.95
CA SER A 108 -12.18 -11.82 4.37
C SER A 108 -12.49 -10.99 3.12
N ARG A 109 -11.80 -9.86 2.92
CA ARG A 109 -11.95 -9.02 1.73
C ARG A 109 -11.20 -9.56 0.50
N LEU A 110 -10.30 -10.52 0.69
CA LEU A 110 -9.46 -11.07 -0.39
C LEU A 110 -10.10 -12.29 -1.04
N GLY A 111 -10.31 -12.22 -2.35
CA GLY A 111 -10.70 -13.33 -3.20
C GLY A 111 -9.56 -14.33 -3.41
N ARG A 112 -9.90 -15.54 -3.88
CA ARG A 112 -8.95 -16.65 -4.06
C ARG A 112 -7.71 -16.28 -4.89
N LEU A 113 -7.88 -15.58 -6.01
CA LEU A 113 -6.77 -15.21 -6.89
C LEU A 113 -5.82 -14.19 -6.23
N GLU A 114 -6.38 -13.26 -5.46
CA GLU A 114 -5.61 -12.25 -4.72
C GLU A 114 -4.78 -12.95 -3.63
N ARG A 115 -5.40 -13.90 -2.92
CA ARG A 115 -4.74 -14.79 -1.97
C ARG A 115 -3.59 -15.58 -2.60
N GLU A 116 -3.82 -16.21 -3.75
CA GLU A 116 -2.78 -16.97 -4.46
C GLU A 116 -1.59 -16.08 -4.88
N LYS A 117 -1.84 -14.85 -5.37
CA LYS A 117 -0.77 -13.90 -5.72
C LYS A 117 0.06 -13.48 -4.51
N ILE A 118 -0.57 -13.12 -3.40
CA ILE A 118 0.12 -12.73 -2.16
C ILE A 118 0.99 -13.91 -1.67
N MET A 119 0.44 -15.12 -1.67
CA MET A 119 1.17 -16.35 -1.29
C MET A 119 2.36 -16.64 -2.20
N LEU A 120 2.24 -16.39 -3.51
CA LEU A 120 3.34 -16.60 -4.46
C LEU A 120 4.48 -15.61 -4.24
N GLY A 121 4.17 -14.32 -4.07
CA GLY A 121 5.17 -13.28 -3.75
C GLY A 121 5.94 -13.65 -2.47
N ALA A 122 5.21 -13.99 -1.41
CA ALA A 122 5.77 -14.40 -0.14
C ALA A 122 6.74 -15.59 -0.19
N ARG A 123 6.41 -16.62 -0.99
CA ARG A 123 7.26 -17.80 -1.14
C ARG A 123 8.56 -17.50 -1.88
N LEU A 124 8.55 -16.54 -2.80
CA LEU A 124 9.77 -16.08 -3.47
C LEU A 124 10.66 -15.27 -2.52
N ILE A 125 10.03 -14.57 -1.57
CA ILE A 125 10.66 -13.70 -0.58
C ILE A 125 11.32 -14.51 0.56
N SER A 126 10.72 -15.60 1.06
CA SER A 126 11.19 -16.31 2.28
C SER A 126 12.60 -16.95 2.19
N ILE A 127 13.22 -16.92 1.01
CA ILE A 127 14.56 -17.47 0.74
C ILE A 127 15.66 -16.41 0.97
N ASN A 128 15.36 -15.10 0.89
CA ASN A 128 16.39 -14.05 0.81
C ASN A 128 16.38 -13.01 1.95
N TYR A 129 15.40 -13.05 2.85
CA TYR A 129 15.16 -11.99 3.83
C TYR A 129 15.70 -12.32 5.21
N SER A 130 15.92 -11.27 6.03
CA SER A 130 16.35 -11.43 7.42
C SER A 130 15.36 -12.26 8.26
N SER A 131 15.87 -12.91 9.31
CA SER A 131 15.07 -13.81 10.18
C SER A 131 13.79 -13.16 10.74
N PRO A 132 13.79 -11.90 11.22
CA PRO A 132 12.59 -11.29 11.79
C PRO A 132 11.49 -11.02 10.76
N VAL A 133 11.85 -10.55 9.56
CA VAL A 133 10.88 -10.31 8.47
C VAL A 133 10.27 -11.63 8.03
N LYS A 134 11.10 -12.68 7.96
CA LYS A 134 10.67 -14.04 7.64
C LYS A 134 9.66 -14.60 8.65
N GLU A 135 9.89 -14.43 9.95
CA GLU A 135 8.95 -14.88 10.99
C GLU A 135 7.60 -14.15 10.89
N VAL A 136 7.62 -12.83 10.68
CA VAL A 136 6.40 -12.01 10.52
C VAL A 136 5.62 -12.41 9.26
N LEU A 137 6.32 -12.73 8.17
CA LEU A 137 5.74 -13.26 6.95
C LEU A 137 5.11 -14.63 7.20
N GLU A 138 5.86 -15.56 7.77
CA GLU A 138 5.41 -16.94 8.03
C GLU A 138 4.19 -16.96 8.94
N ASP A 139 4.19 -16.20 10.04
CA ASP A 139 3.02 -16.07 10.93
C ASP A 139 1.80 -15.49 10.20
N PHE A 140 1.99 -14.48 9.34
CA PHE A 140 0.90 -13.98 8.52
C PHE A 140 0.32 -15.08 7.63
N PHE A 141 1.16 -15.90 6.98
CA PHE A 141 0.70 -16.93 6.04
C PHE A 141 0.12 -18.18 6.69
N GLU A 142 0.61 -18.58 7.86
CA GLU A 142 0.02 -19.67 8.63
C GLU A 142 -1.41 -19.32 9.08
N ASN A 143 -1.62 -18.07 9.50
CA ASN A 143 -2.94 -17.55 9.82
C ASN A 143 -3.78 -17.27 8.56
N PHE A 144 -3.16 -17.00 7.41
CA PHE A 144 -3.85 -16.75 6.13
C PHE A 144 -4.48 -18.01 5.51
N GLY A 145 -3.85 -19.17 5.70
CA GLY A 145 -4.26 -20.46 5.12
C GLY A 145 -5.16 -21.32 6.01
N SER A 146 -5.37 -20.95 7.27
CA SER A 146 -6.16 -21.72 8.24
C SER A 146 -7.64 -21.35 8.31
N GLU A 147 -8.06 -20.26 7.65
CA GLU A 147 -9.47 -19.83 7.56
C GLU A 147 -10.25 -20.48 6.39
N SER A 148 -9.77 -21.60 5.83
CA SER A 148 -10.47 -22.35 4.77
C SER A 148 -11.26 -23.55 5.28
#